data_AF-A0A7W1AP60-F1
#
_entry.id   AF-A0A7W1AP60-F1
#
_cell.length_a   1.000
_cell.length_b   1.000
_cell.length_c   1.000
_cell.angle_alpha   90.00
_cell.angle_beta   90.00
_cell.angle_gamma   90.00
#
_symmetry.space_group_name_H-M   'P 1'
#
loop_
_entity.id
_entity.type
_entity.pdbx_description
1 polymer ?
#
loop_
_entity_poly.entity_id
_entity_poly.type
_entity_poly.pdbx_seq_one_letter_code
_entity_poly.pdbx_strand_id
1 'polypeptide(L)'
;QPPSEHPHGLSDQDFDVLFTPDKPIIFAFHGYPWLIHRLTYRRTNHSQLHVRGFKEKGTTTTPFDMVVLNDLDRFHLARDVIDRLPRLGSRAAHAKEYLRDKLLAHKAYIEKHGEDMPEIRNWKWGAASASSRE
;
A
#
# COMPACT_ATOMS: atom_id res chain seq x y z
N GLN A 1 -0.42 -14.32 14.84
CA GLN A 1 -1.03 -14.98 16.01
C GLN A 1 -0.07 -15.00 17.18
N PRO A 2 -0.55 -14.83 18.43
CA PRO A 2 0.28 -14.88 19.64
C PRO A 2 0.81 -16.29 19.92
N PRO A 3 1.80 -16.44 20.83
CA PRO A 3 2.40 -17.74 21.15
C PRO A 3 1.39 -18.77 21.67
N SER A 4 0.30 -18.30 22.30
CA SER A 4 -0.82 -19.13 22.79
C SER A 4 -1.64 -19.80 21.69
N GLU A 5 -1.60 -19.28 20.45
CA GLU A 5 -2.31 -19.83 19.30
C GLU A 5 -1.37 -20.57 18.33
N HIS A 6 -0.08 -20.22 18.32
CA HIS A 6 0.92 -20.88 17.49
C HIS A 6 2.30 -20.81 18.17
N PRO A 7 3.05 -21.92 18.31
CA PRO A 7 4.29 -21.97 19.07
C PRO A 7 5.40 -21.05 18.52
N HIS A 8 5.31 -20.66 17.24
CA HIS A 8 6.23 -19.71 16.59
C HIS A 8 5.62 -18.31 16.42
N GLY A 9 4.52 -18.00 17.10
CA GLY A 9 3.93 -16.68 17.10
C GLY A 9 4.82 -15.67 17.82
N LEU A 10 4.88 -14.43 17.31
CA LEU A 10 5.56 -13.33 18.01
C LEU A 10 4.93 -13.09 19.38
N SER A 11 5.75 -12.73 20.38
CA SER A 11 5.22 -12.19 21.64
C SER A 11 4.41 -10.91 21.37
N ASP A 12 3.54 -10.52 22.30
CA ASP A 12 2.79 -9.26 22.16
C ASP A 12 3.73 -8.05 22.18
N GLN A 13 4.78 -8.09 22.99
CA GLN A 13 5.80 -7.04 23.04
C GLN A 13 6.53 -6.87 21.71
N ASP A 14 6.98 -7.97 21.09
CA ASP A 14 7.68 -7.90 19.79
C ASP A 14 6.74 -7.42 18.67
N PHE A 15 5.46 -7.80 18.74
CA PHE A 15 4.47 -7.30 17.80
C PHE A 15 4.31 -5.78 17.91
N ASP A 16 4.19 -5.26 19.14
CA ASP A 16 4.01 -3.83 19.38
C ASP A 16 5.25 -3.00 18.99
N VAL A 17 6.45 -3.56 19.13
CA VAL A 17 7.69 -2.92 18.64
C VAL A 17 7.66 -2.75 17.11
N LEU A 18 7.15 -3.74 16.38
CA LEU A 18 7.10 -3.70 14.91
C LEU A 18 5.94 -2.87 14.37
N PHE A 19 4.76 -3.01 14.96
CA PHE A 19 3.52 -2.48 14.41
C PHE A 19 2.97 -1.27 15.15
N THR A 20 3.61 -0.90 16.26
CA THR A 20 3.23 0.20 17.15
C THR A 20 1.89 -0.04 17.87
N PRO A 21 1.74 0.44 19.11
CA PRO A 21 0.51 0.24 19.88
C PRO A 21 -0.63 1.18 19.45
N ASP A 22 -0.34 2.25 18.70
CA ASP A 22 -1.28 3.36 18.53
C ASP A 22 -1.23 4.10 17.17
N LYS A 23 -0.37 3.71 16.22
CA LYS A 23 -0.29 4.39 14.90
C LYS A 23 -1.00 3.60 13.81
N PRO A 24 -1.50 4.26 12.74
CA PRO A 24 -2.03 3.58 11.58
C PRO A 24 -1.00 2.69 10.88
N ILE A 25 -1.42 1.48 10.49
CA ILE A 25 -0.59 0.52 9.77
C ILE A 25 -1.22 0.28 8.39
N ILE A 26 -0.46 0.55 7.33
CA ILE A 26 -0.80 0.08 5.98
C ILE A 26 -0.05 -1.22 5.73
N PHE A 27 -0.79 -2.32 5.55
CA PHE A 27 -0.22 -3.64 5.35
C PHE A 27 -0.55 -4.14 3.95
N ALA A 28 0.44 -4.15 3.05
CA ALA A 28 0.31 -4.72 1.71
C ALA A 28 0.58 -6.23 1.75
N PHE A 29 -0.39 -7.04 1.34
CA PHE A 29 -0.35 -8.49 1.40
C PHE A 29 -0.66 -9.11 0.04
N HIS A 30 0.02 -10.19 -0.33
CA HIS A 30 -0.13 -10.84 -1.64
C HIS A 30 -1.45 -11.63 -1.77
N GLY A 31 -2.02 -12.09 -0.66
CA GLY A 31 -3.26 -12.86 -0.63
C GLY A 31 -4.46 -12.04 -0.18
N TYR A 32 -5.51 -12.74 0.28
CA TYR A 32 -6.73 -12.12 0.76
C TYR A 32 -6.50 -11.37 2.08
N PRO A 33 -6.90 -10.08 2.18
CA PRO A 33 -6.74 -9.26 3.39
C PRO A 33 -7.34 -9.89 4.66
N TRP A 34 -8.45 -10.63 4.50
CA TRP A 34 -9.16 -11.28 5.60
C TRP A 34 -8.30 -12.24 6.41
N LEU A 35 -7.32 -12.91 5.78
CA LEU A 35 -6.42 -13.79 6.50
C LEU A 35 -5.62 -13.01 7.55
N ILE A 36 -5.06 -11.87 7.18
CA ILE A 36 -4.26 -11.05 8.09
C ILE A 36 -5.13 -10.56 9.25
N HIS A 37 -6.33 -10.05 8.98
CA HIS A 37 -7.26 -9.65 10.04
C HIS A 37 -7.58 -10.81 11.01
N ARG A 38 -7.79 -12.02 10.49
CA ARG A 38 -8.00 -13.22 11.33
C ARG A 38 -6.76 -13.59 12.14
N LEU A 39 -5.55 -13.40 11.61
CA LEU A 39 -4.31 -13.73 12.32
C LEU A 39 -3.92 -12.69 13.39
N THR A 40 -4.47 -11.47 13.30
CA THR A 40 -4.12 -10.34 14.15
C THR A 40 -5.27 -9.80 15.01
N TYR A 41 -6.48 -10.35 14.94
CA TYR A 41 -7.64 -9.79 15.66
C TYR A 41 -7.50 -9.62 17.18
N ARG A 42 -6.61 -10.40 17.83
CA ARG A 42 -6.28 -10.27 19.27
C ARG A 42 -5.06 -9.40 19.56
N ARG A 43 -4.36 -8.91 18.54
CA ARG A 43 -3.17 -8.07 18.72
C ARG A 43 -3.57 -6.66 19.11
N THR A 44 -2.70 -6.00 19.87
CA THR A 44 -2.80 -4.55 20.10
C THR A 44 -2.93 -3.81 18.78
N ASN A 45 -3.69 -2.72 18.77
CA ASN A 45 -3.81 -1.82 17.62
C ASN A 45 -4.42 -2.44 16.34
N HIS A 46 -5.02 -3.64 16.42
CA HIS A 46 -5.59 -4.31 15.24
C HIS A 46 -6.70 -3.49 14.53
N SER A 47 -7.34 -2.55 15.24
CA SER A 47 -8.31 -1.61 14.68
C SER A 47 -7.70 -0.58 13.72
N GLN A 48 -6.39 -0.30 13.86
CA GLN A 48 -5.63 0.56 12.95
C GLN A 48 -4.81 -0.22 11.91
N LEU A 49 -4.99 -1.54 11.83
CA LEU A 49 -4.39 -2.36 10.81
C LEU A 49 -5.24 -2.34 9.54
N HIS A 50 -4.75 -1.66 8.51
CA HIS A 50 -5.43 -1.51 7.23
C HIS A 50 -4.75 -2.36 6.18
N VAL A 51 -5.33 -3.55 5.94
CA VAL A 51 -4.75 -4.54 5.04
C VAL A 51 -5.24 -4.32 3.61
N ARG A 52 -4.30 -4.24 2.68
CA ARG A 52 -4.54 -4.27 1.23
C ARG A 52 -4.01 -5.60 0.69
N GLY A 53 -4.69 -6.12 -0.32
CA GLY A 53 -4.30 -7.39 -0.93
C GLY A 53 -5.26 -7.77 -2.04
N PHE A 54 -5.23 -9.04 -2.42
CA PHE A 54 -6.00 -9.52 -3.55
C PHE A 54 -7.52 -9.37 -3.32
N LYS A 55 -8.21 -8.80 -4.32
CA LYS A 55 -9.66 -8.54 -4.34
C LYS A 55 -10.38 -9.29 -5.45
N GLU A 56 -9.75 -10.33 -6.00
CA GLU A 56 -10.27 -11.07 -7.16
C GLU A 56 -10.48 -10.22 -8.41
N LYS A 57 -9.69 -9.15 -8.55
CA LYS A 57 -9.70 -8.31 -9.74
C LYS A 57 -8.46 -8.62 -10.57
N GLY A 58 -8.68 -9.02 -11.81
CA GLY A 58 -7.61 -9.38 -12.72
C GLY A 58 -8.15 -9.72 -14.09
N THR A 59 -7.33 -9.50 -15.11
CA THR A 59 -7.57 -9.89 -16.49
C THR A 59 -6.24 -9.97 -17.22
N THR A 60 -6.23 -10.30 -18.51
CA THR A 60 -5.04 -10.14 -19.34
C THR A 60 -4.72 -8.66 -19.45
N THR A 61 -3.73 -8.20 -18.68
CA THR A 61 -3.29 -6.80 -18.62
C THR A 61 -1.81 -6.72 -18.24
N THR A 62 -1.26 -5.53 -18.06
CA THR A 62 0.13 -5.31 -17.71
C THR A 62 0.43 -5.63 -16.23
N PRO A 63 1.69 -5.93 -15.86
CA PRO A 63 2.03 -6.30 -14.48
C PRO A 63 1.65 -5.25 -13.42
N PHE A 64 1.85 -3.96 -13.69
CA PHE A 64 1.44 -2.92 -12.74
C PHE A 64 -0.07 -2.74 -12.72
N ASP A 65 -0.75 -2.86 -13.86
CA ASP A 65 -2.21 -2.77 -13.87
C ASP A 65 -2.87 -3.87 -13.04
N MET A 66 -2.30 -5.09 -13.00
CA MET A 66 -2.77 -6.15 -12.12
C MET A 66 -2.80 -5.73 -10.64
N VAL A 67 -1.84 -4.93 -10.17
CA VAL A 67 -1.86 -4.42 -8.78
C VAL A 67 -2.73 -3.17 -8.62
N VAL A 68 -2.88 -2.34 -9.68
CA VAL A 68 -3.83 -1.22 -9.71
C VAL A 68 -5.27 -1.71 -9.57
N LEU A 69 -5.64 -2.78 -10.29
CA LEU A 69 -6.98 -3.38 -10.21
C LEU A 69 -7.34 -3.85 -8.79
N ASN A 70 -6.36 -4.16 -7.96
CA ASN A 70 -6.55 -4.61 -6.57
C ASN A 70 -6.34 -3.50 -5.53
N ASP A 71 -6.13 -2.25 -5.97
CA ASP A 71 -5.76 -1.09 -5.13
C ASP A 71 -4.51 -1.36 -4.27
N LEU A 72 -3.56 -2.14 -4.80
CA LEU A 72 -2.32 -2.55 -4.13
C LEU A 72 -1.08 -1.84 -4.71
N ASP A 73 -1.26 -1.01 -5.73
CA ASP A 73 -0.17 -0.24 -6.31
C ASP A 73 0.27 0.93 -5.42
N ARG A 74 1.44 1.48 -5.75
CA ARG A 74 2.08 2.55 -4.98
C ARG A 74 1.24 3.84 -4.88
N PHE A 75 0.37 4.13 -5.84
CA PHE A 75 -0.45 5.34 -5.80
C PHE A 75 -1.63 5.19 -4.85
N HIS A 76 -2.34 4.06 -4.89
CA HIS A 76 -3.38 3.75 -3.91
C HIS A 76 -2.82 3.65 -2.49
N LEU A 77 -1.67 2.97 -2.31
CA LEU A 77 -1.02 2.87 -0.99
C LEU A 77 -0.57 4.23 -0.46
N ALA A 78 -0.01 5.11 -1.29
CA ALA A 78 0.36 6.46 -0.87
C ALA A 78 -0.87 7.30 -0.48
N ARG A 79 -1.97 7.18 -1.25
CA ARG A 79 -3.22 7.86 -0.92
C ARG A 79 -3.80 7.39 0.42
N ASP A 80 -3.76 6.08 0.68
CA ASP A 80 -4.20 5.51 1.96
C ASP A 80 -3.44 6.05 3.16
N VAL A 81 -2.12 6.24 3.02
CA VAL A 81 -1.31 6.87 4.05
C VAL A 81 -1.78 8.30 4.30
N ILE A 82 -2.01 9.07 3.24
CA ILE A 82 -2.47 10.47 3.37
C ILE A 82 -3.83 10.53 4.07
N ASP A 83 -4.77 9.67 3.70
CA ASP A 83 -6.13 9.63 4.28
C ASP A 83 -6.12 9.31 5.78
N ARG A 84 -5.05 8.71 6.29
CA ARG A 84 -4.93 8.24 7.68
C ARG A 84 -4.03 9.07 8.57
N LEU A 85 -3.45 10.13 8.03
CA LEU A 85 -2.64 11.07 8.79
C LEU A 85 -3.45 12.37 9.02
N PRO A 86 -4.09 12.54 10.19
CA PRO A 86 -4.98 13.68 10.45
C PRO A 86 -4.31 15.03 10.27
N ARG A 87 -3.00 15.09 10.50
CA ARG A 87 -2.18 16.31 10.39
C ARG A 87 -1.99 16.80 8.95
N LEU A 88 -2.30 15.98 7.94
CA LEU A 88 -2.13 16.34 6.54
C LEU A 88 -3.33 17.12 5.98
N GLY A 89 -4.56 16.87 6.48
CA GLY A 89 -5.76 17.66 6.16
C GLY A 89 -5.84 18.15 4.70
N SER A 90 -6.06 19.45 4.52
CA SER A 90 -6.07 20.12 3.20
C SER A 90 -4.68 20.26 2.57
N ARG A 91 -3.59 20.19 3.36
CA ARG A 91 -2.22 20.35 2.85
C ARG A 91 -1.83 19.26 1.85
N ALA A 92 -2.45 18.10 1.94
CA ALA A 92 -2.20 17.00 1.02
C ALA A 92 -3.22 16.91 -0.14
N ALA A 93 -4.10 17.91 -0.32
CA ALA A 93 -5.08 17.90 -1.40
C ALA A 93 -4.42 17.78 -2.78
N HIS A 94 -3.39 18.60 -3.05
CA HIS A 94 -2.62 18.53 -4.30
C HIS A 94 -1.91 17.18 -4.49
N ALA A 95 -1.39 16.60 -3.40
CA ALA A 95 -0.76 15.27 -3.48
C ALA A 95 -1.78 14.19 -3.84
N LYS A 96 -2.99 14.22 -3.27
CA LYS A 96 -4.07 13.28 -3.63
C LYS A 96 -4.52 13.45 -5.08
N GLU A 97 -4.66 14.69 -5.54
CA GLU A 97 -4.99 15.00 -6.93
C GLU A 97 -3.93 14.46 -7.87
N TYR A 98 -2.65 14.71 -7.60
CA TYR A 98 -1.55 14.15 -8.36
C TYR A 98 -1.60 12.61 -8.44
N LEU A 99 -1.83 11.92 -7.33
CA LEU A 99 -1.94 10.46 -7.30
C LEU A 99 -3.13 9.94 -8.12
N ARG A 100 -4.27 10.64 -8.07
CA ARG A 100 -5.44 10.32 -8.91
C ARG A 100 -5.11 10.49 -10.38
N ASP A 101 -4.47 11.59 -10.74
CA ASP A 101 -4.15 11.91 -12.13
C ASP A 101 -3.12 10.91 -12.69
N LYS A 102 -2.22 10.38 -11.85
CA LYS A 102 -1.33 9.27 -12.21
C LYS A 102 -2.07 7.99 -12.54
N LEU A 103 -3.12 7.64 -11.79
CA LEU A 103 -3.95 6.47 -12.10
C LEU A 103 -4.73 6.65 -13.41
N LEU A 104 -5.23 7.86 -13.69
CA LEU A 104 -5.87 8.19 -14.97
C LEU A 104 -4.89 8.08 -16.14
N ALA A 105 -3.68 8.63 -15.97
CA ALA A 105 -2.62 8.55 -16.97
C ALA A 105 -2.17 7.10 -17.23
N HIS A 106 -2.04 6.29 -16.17
CA HIS A 106 -1.74 4.87 -16.26
C HIS A 106 -2.76 4.14 -17.12
N LYS A 107 -4.06 4.30 -16.82
CA LYS A 107 -5.13 3.66 -17.59
C LYS A 107 -5.07 4.03 -19.07
N ALA A 108 -4.94 5.32 -19.38
CA ALA A 108 -4.85 5.77 -20.77
C ALA A 108 -3.59 5.23 -21.48
N TYR A 109 -2.47 5.12 -20.75
CA TYR A 109 -1.21 4.64 -21.31
C TYR A 109 -1.27 3.14 -21.65
N ILE A 110 -1.76 2.30 -20.74
CA ILE A 110 -1.81 0.84 -20.98
C ILE A 110 -2.78 0.50 -22.10
N GLU A 111 -3.92 1.21 -22.22
CA GLU A 111 -4.90 1.00 -23.29
C GLU A 111 -4.31 1.35 -24.67
N LYS A 112 -3.45 2.36 -24.72
CA LYS A 112 -2.81 2.83 -25.96
C LYS A 112 -1.57 2.03 -26.34
N HIS A 113 -0.76 1.63 -25.36
CA HIS A 113 0.59 1.11 -25.59
C HIS A 113 0.75 -0.39 -25.27
N GLY A 114 -0.15 -0.98 -24.48
CA GLY A 114 -0.05 -2.39 -24.08
C GLY A 114 1.11 -2.71 -23.12
N GLU A 115 1.74 -1.69 -22.54
CA GLU A 115 2.84 -1.82 -21.58
C GLU A 115 2.70 -0.79 -20.47
N ASP A 116 3.32 -1.06 -19.31
CA ASP A 116 3.33 -0.12 -18.18
C ASP A 116 4.08 1.18 -18.51
N MET A 117 3.66 2.28 -17.89
CA MET A 117 4.30 3.58 -18.09
C MET A 117 5.82 3.50 -17.81
N PRO A 118 6.66 4.24 -18.56
CA PRO A 118 8.11 4.24 -18.35
C PRO A 118 8.51 4.58 -16.91
N GLU A 119 7.77 5.46 -16.24
CA GLU A 119 8.02 5.82 -14.83
C GLU A 119 7.73 4.69 -13.83
N ILE A 120 6.92 3.70 -14.21
CA ILE A 120 6.73 2.48 -13.42
C ILE A 120 7.91 1.54 -13.66
N ARG A 121 8.17 1.23 -14.94
CA ARG A 121 9.18 0.25 -15.35
C ARG A 121 10.62 0.64 -14.98
N ASN A 122 10.92 1.93 -15.09
CA ASN A 122 12.27 2.46 -14.87
C ASN A 122 12.51 2.96 -13.44
N TRP A 123 11.52 2.82 -12.54
CA TRP A 123 11.67 3.25 -11.16
C TRP A 123 12.71 2.40 -10.43
N LYS A 124 13.57 3.05 -9.63
CA LYS A 124 14.58 2.41 -8.81
C LYS A 124 14.56 2.99 -7.40
N TRP A 125 14.74 2.12 -6.41
CA TRP A 125 14.92 2.55 -5.03
C TRP A 125 16.18 3.43 -4.90
N GLY A 126 16.07 4.54 -4.16
CA GLY A 126 17.20 5.43 -3.89
C GLY A 126 17.60 6.37 -5.04
N ALA A 127 16.92 6.35 -6.19
CA ALA A 127 17.29 7.17 -7.35
C ALA A 127 16.91 8.66 -7.26
N ALA A 128 16.53 9.17 -6.08
CA ALA A 128 16.14 10.57 -5.89
C ALA A 128 17.06 11.29 -4.88
N SER A 129 18.22 11.76 -5.37
CA SER A 129 18.91 12.97 -4.87
C SER A 129 19.90 13.54 -5.90
N ALA A 130 19.56 13.51 -7.20
CA ALA A 130 20.34 14.16 -8.25
C ALA A 130 19.50 15.15 -9.08
N SER A 131 18.71 16.01 -8.41
CA SER A 131 18.20 17.23 -9.02
C SER A 131 17.97 18.32 -7.97
N SER A 132 19.06 18.96 -7.53
CA SER A 132 19.06 20.27 -6.86
C SER A 132 20.51 20.71 -6.59
N ARG A 133 21.29 20.93 -7.67
CA ARG A 133 22.46 21.81 -7.67
C ARG A 133 22.64 22.36 -9.09
N GLU A 134 21.93 23.44 -9.38
CA GLU A 134 22.40 24.54 -10.24
C GLU A 134 22.01 25.86 -9.54
#